data_AF-A0A368FIW8-F1
#
_entry.id   AF-A0A368FIW8-F1
#
_cell.length_a   1.000
_cell.length_b   1.000
_cell.length_c   1.000
_cell.angle_alpha   90.00
_cell.angle_beta   90.00
_cell.angle_gamma   90.00
#
_symmetry.space_group_name_H-M   'P 1'
#
loop_
_entity.id
_entity.type
_entity.pdbx_description
1 polymer ?
#
loop_
_entity_poly.entity_id
_entity_poly.type
_entity_poly.pdbx_seq_one_letter_code
_entity_poly.pdbx_strand_id
1 'polypeptide(L)' 'QIWRHGDRSPTKTFATDPFQEGNWTFGGGGFGQLSPIGMKQHMDLGKLLRRTYVDSGFLSHRYSSKEVRGMLCYG' A
#
# COMPACT_ATOMS: atom_id res chain seq x y z
N GLN A 1 10.44 10.10 -2.94
CA GLN A 1 10.64 9.03 -1.93
C GLN A 1 10.24 7.69 -2.56
N ILE A 2 10.85 6.59 -2.13
CA ILE A 2 10.53 5.24 -2.63
C ILE A 2 10.02 4.42 -1.44
N TRP A 3 8.84 3.83 -1.59
CA TRP A 3 8.20 3.01 -0.56
C TRP A 3 7.77 1.69 -1.19
N ARG A 4 7.85 0.60 -0.41
CA ARG A 4 7.23 -0.66 -0.82
C ARG A 4 5.71 -0.61 -0.55
N HIS A 5 4.99 -1.55 -1.13
CA HIS A 5 3.62 -1.83 -0.75
C HIS A 5 3.55 -2.23 0.75
N GLY A 6 2.40 -2.03 1.37
CA GLY A 6 2.10 -2.57 2.69
C GLY A 6 1.96 -4.08 2.71
N ASP A 7 1.66 -4.64 3.88
CA ASP A 7 1.43 -6.08 4.06
C ASP A 7 0.40 -6.65 3.07
N ARG A 8 0.70 -7.83 2.51
CA ARG A 8 -0.11 -8.50 1.48
C ARG A 8 -0.01 -10.01 1.59
N SER A 9 -0.97 -10.72 1.01
CA SER A 9 -0.91 -12.18 0.88
C SER A 9 0.30 -12.62 0.03
N PRO A 10 0.77 -13.89 0.17
CA PRO A 10 1.81 -14.46 -0.68
C PRO A 10 1.46 -14.30 -2.16
N THR A 11 2.45 -14.18 -3.05
CA THR A 11 2.18 -14.14 -4.50
C THR A 11 1.87 -15.50 -5.11
N LYS A 12 2.34 -16.56 -4.45
CA LYS A 12 2.18 -17.97 -4.81
C LYS A 12 2.67 -18.82 -3.65
N THR A 13 2.33 -20.10 -3.66
CA THR A 13 2.90 -21.09 -2.75
C THR A 13 3.29 -22.37 -3.50
N PHE A 14 3.80 -23.36 -2.78
CA PHE A 14 4.14 -24.69 -3.31
C PHE A 14 2.91 -25.61 -3.35
N ALA A 15 2.94 -26.63 -4.22
CA ALA A 15 1.76 -27.43 -4.55
C ALA A 15 1.12 -28.16 -3.35
N THR A 16 1.90 -28.53 -2.34
CA THR A 16 1.44 -29.26 -1.16
C THR A 16 1.21 -28.38 0.06
N ASP A 17 1.19 -27.05 -0.11
CA ASP A 17 0.82 -26.14 0.97
C ASP A 17 -0.67 -26.34 1.33
N PRO A 18 -1.02 -26.60 2.60
CA PRO A 18 -2.42 -26.66 3.02
C PRO A 18 -3.17 -25.32 2.86
N PHE A 19 -2.46 -24.20 2.73
CA PHE A 19 -3.04 -22.85 2.56
C PHE A 19 -2.89 -22.35 1.12
N GLN A 20 -3.85 -22.74 0.30
CA GLN A 20 -3.95 -22.32 -1.10
C GLN A 20 -4.63 -20.95 -1.22
N GLU A 21 -4.74 -20.43 -2.44
CA GLU A 21 -5.26 -19.09 -2.72
C GLU A 21 -6.62 -18.81 -2.04
N GLY A 22 -7.53 -19.79 -2.04
CA GLY A 22 -8.85 -19.67 -1.42
C GLY A 22 -8.84 -19.44 0.09
N ASN A 23 -7.73 -19.72 0.78
CA ASN A 23 -7.56 -19.43 2.21
C ASN A 23 -7.26 -17.95 2.49
N TRP A 24 -6.80 -17.20 1.48
CA TRP A 24 -6.46 -15.78 1.60
C TRP A 24 -7.65 -14.90 1.26
N THR A 25 -8.69 -14.90 2.09
CA THR A 25 -9.96 -14.22 1.76
C THR A 25 -9.99 -12.72 2.08
N PHE A 26 -9.00 -12.22 2.79
CA PHE A 26 -8.92 -10.83 3.22
C PHE A 26 -8.26 -9.94 2.16
N GLY A 27 -8.50 -8.63 2.26
CA GLY A 27 -7.68 -7.65 1.53
C GLY A 27 -7.85 -7.67 0.01
N GLY A 28 -9.06 -7.95 -0.50
CA GLY A 28 -9.33 -8.12 -1.94
C GLY A 28 -9.45 -9.59 -2.34
N GLY A 29 -8.91 -10.51 -1.53
CA GLY A 29 -9.03 -11.95 -1.73
C GLY A 29 -8.03 -12.49 -2.76
N GLY A 30 -7.41 -13.61 -2.43
CA GLY A 30 -6.43 -14.30 -3.26
C GLY A 30 -4.98 -13.86 -3.02
N PHE A 31 -4.09 -14.35 -3.87
CA PHE A 31 -2.66 -14.11 -3.76
C PHE A 31 -2.25 -12.71 -4.22
N GLY A 32 -1.20 -12.17 -3.60
CA GLY A 32 -0.61 -10.87 -3.92
C GLY A 32 -1.42 -9.65 -3.49
N GLN A 33 -2.58 -9.83 -2.87
CA GLN A 33 -3.49 -8.73 -2.53
C GLN A 33 -3.16 -8.08 -1.18
N LEU A 34 -3.36 -6.77 -1.09
CA LEU A 34 -3.03 -5.95 0.07
C LEU A 34 -3.95 -6.30 1.26
N SER A 35 -3.38 -6.70 2.38
CA SER A 35 -4.17 -7.05 3.56
C SER A 35 -4.79 -5.81 4.22
N PRO A 36 -5.80 -5.97 5.10
CA PRO A 36 -6.29 -4.87 5.94
C PRO A 36 -5.19 -4.20 6.78
N ILE A 37 -4.16 -4.97 7.16
CA ILE A 37 -2.98 -4.45 7.86
C ILE A 37 -2.18 -3.56 6.90
N GLY A 38 -1.94 -4.01 5.66
CA GLY A 38 -1.24 -3.24 4.64
C GLY A 38 -1.95 -1.95 4.28
N MET A 39 -3.29 -1.97 4.20
CA MET A 39 -4.10 -0.77 4.03
C MET A 39 -3.92 0.23 5.18
N LYS A 40 -3.94 -0.26 6.42
CA LYS A 40 -3.70 0.58 7.60
C LYS A 40 -2.29 1.18 7.61
N GLN A 41 -1.28 0.40 7.24
CA GLN A 41 0.11 0.87 7.12
C GLN A 41 0.21 2.04 6.12
N HIS A 42 -0.44 1.94 4.96
CA HIS A 42 -0.48 3.04 3.99
C HIS A 42 -1.22 4.28 4.50
N MET A 43 -2.32 4.09 5.24
CA MET A 43 -3.04 5.21 5.85
C MET A 43 -2.18 5.95 6.88
N ASP A 44 -1.45 5.20 7.72
CA ASP A 44 -0.59 5.78 8.74
C ASP A 44 0.64 6.47 8.12
N LEU A 45 1.23 5.88 7.06
CA LEU A 45 2.25 6.55 6.25
C LEU A 45 1.71 7.84 5.62
N GLY A 46 0.51 7.82 5.06
CA GLY A 46 -0.12 9.01 4.47
C GLY A 46 -0.30 10.14 5.48
N LYS A 47 -0.72 9.82 6.72
CA LYS A 47 -0.81 10.79 7.82
C LYS A 47 0.56 11.36 8.18
N LEU A 48 1.60 10.52 8.23
CA LEU A 48 2.97 10.98 8.48
C LEU A 48 3.42 11.95 7.38
N LEU A 49 3.27 11.58 6.11
CA LEU A 49 3.65 12.43 4.98
C LEU A 49 2.89 13.75 4.96
N ARG A 50 1.60 13.75 5.31
CA ARG A 50 0.82 14.99 5.45
C ARG A 50 1.40 15.89 6.53
N ARG A 51 1.73 15.37 7.71
CA ARG A 51 2.39 16.14 8.77
C ARG A 51 3.75 16.67 8.32
N THR A 52 4.53 15.84 7.63
CA THR A 52 5.87 16.21 7.18
C THR A 52 5.85 17.31 6.12
N TYR A 53 4.88 17.29 5.20
CA TYR A 53 4.92 18.14 4.01
C TYR A 53 3.79 19.16 3.88
N VAL A 54 2.59 18.86 4.36
CA VAL A 54 1.48 19.82 4.33
C VAL A 54 1.51 20.72 5.56
N ASP A 55 1.67 20.14 6.75
CA ASP A 55 1.61 20.92 7.99
C ASP A 55 2.88 21.78 8.17
N SER A 56 3.98 21.42 7.50
CA SER A 56 5.20 22.25 7.39
C SER A 56 5.09 23.36 6.33
N GLY A 57 4.03 23.38 5.53
CA GLY A 57 3.81 24.36 4.46
C GLY A 57 4.53 24.09 3.14
N PHE A 58 5.21 22.95 2.99
CA PHE A 58 5.89 22.59 1.74
C PHE A 58 4.92 22.24 0.60
N LEU A 59 3.80 21.59 0.90
CA LEU A 59 2.71 21.27 -0.02
C LEU A 59 1.44 22.04 0.34
N SER A 60 0.60 22.29 -0.67
CA SER A 60 -0.70 22.94 -0.46
C SER A 60 -1.60 22.11 0.47
N HIS A 61 -2.43 22.80 1.26
CA HIS A 61 -3.33 22.14 2.22
C HIS A 61 -4.33 21.19 1.55
N ARG A 62 -4.74 21.53 0.32
CA ARG A 62 -5.56 20.72 -0.59
C ARG A 62 -4.68 20.16 -1.70
N TYR A 63 -5.05 18.98 -2.18
CA TYR A 63 -4.35 18.30 -3.26
C TYR A 63 -4.25 19.15 -4.54
N SER A 64 -3.08 19.11 -5.17
CA SER A 64 -2.80 19.67 -6.50
C SER A 64 -1.95 18.67 -7.29
N SER A 65 -2.41 18.28 -8.48
CA SER A 65 -1.68 17.35 -9.36
C SER A 65 -0.37 17.94 -9.91
N LYS A 66 -0.16 19.25 -9.77
CA LYS A 66 1.09 19.93 -10.12
C LYS A 66 2.18 19.73 -9.06
N GLU A 67 1.79 19.45 -7.82
CA GLU A 67 2.71 19.33 -6.67
C GLU A 67 3.02 17.86 -6.33
N VAL A 68 2.09 16.94 -6.62
CA VAL A 68 2.21 15.53 -6.26
C VAL A 68 2.14 14.65 -7.50
N ARG A 69 3.13 13.77 -7.65
CA ARG A 69 3.18 12.77 -8.73
C ARG A 69 3.47 11.39 -8.16
N GLY A 70 2.62 10.42 -8.50
CA GLY A 70 2.86 8.99 -8.27
C GLY A 70 3.34 8.32 -9.55
N MET A 71 4.16 7.28 -9.42
CA MET A 71 4.54 6.40 -10.52
C MET A 71 4.42 4.95 -10.03
N LEU A 72 3.68 4.13 -10.78
CA LEU A 72 3.72 2.69 -10.64
C LEU A 72 4.84 2.17 -11.53
N CYS A 73 5.88 1.63 -10.92
CA CYS A 73 6.89 0.87 -11.65
C CYS A 73 6.30 -0.52 -11.92
N TYR A 74 5.82 -0.75 -13.15
CA TYR A 74 5.56 -2.10 -13.64
C TYR A 74 6.91 -2.80 -13.85
N GLY A 75 7.10 -3.94 -13.21
CA GLY A 75 8.24 -4.83 -13.41
C GLY A 75 7.88 -5.95 -14.37
#